data_AF-A0A832LFR5-F1
#
_entry.id   AF-A0A832LFR5-F1
#
_cell.length_a   1.000
_cell.length_b   1.000
_cell.length_c   1.000
_cell.angle_alpha   90.00
_cell.angle_beta   90.00
_cell.angle_gamma   90.00
#
_symmetry.space_group_name_H-M   'P 1'
#
loop_
_entity.id
_entity.type
_entity.pdbx_description
1 polymer ?
#
loop_
_entity_poly.entity_id
_entity_poly.type
_entity_poly.pdbx_seq_one_letter_code
_entity_poly.pdbx_strand_id
1 'polypeptide(L)'
;MIFHLKREEILAFCASNPEVLAYVLSLESQIKELTERLQTLEARLNQNSRNSSRPPSTDFFVKEKPNPKSLRKKSGRKPGGQEGHQGATLEMTNNPDSIIEHSLSCCEECGRTLE
;
A
#
# COMPACT_ATOMS: atom_id res chain seq x y z
N MET A 1 40.38 12.76 13.58
CA MET A 1 41.85 12.53 13.48
C MET A 1 42.03 11.32 12.59
N ILE A 2 42.35 11.51 11.31
CA ILE A 2 42.62 10.38 10.41
C ILE A 2 44.09 10.02 10.64
N PHE A 3 44.34 8.88 11.29
CA PHE A 3 45.70 8.36 11.40
C PHE A 3 46.12 7.89 10.01
N HIS A 4 47.15 8.53 9.44
CA HIS A 4 47.79 8.09 8.22
C HIS A 4 48.93 7.13 8.59
N LEU A 5 48.59 5.85 8.70
CA LEU A 5 49.56 4.77 8.78
C LEU A 5 50.10 4.50 7.37
N LYS A 6 51.40 4.31 7.25
CA LYS A 6 52.03 3.86 6.01
C LYS A 6 51.70 2.39 5.77
N ARG A 7 51.71 1.96 4.50
CA ARG A 7 51.40 0.57 4.12
C ARG A 7 52.22 -0.46 4.90
N GLU A 8 53.50 -0.18 5.14
CA GLU A 8 54.41 -1.05 5.88
C GLU A 8 54.00 -1.22 7.34
N GLU A 9 53.55 -0.13 7.99
CA GLU A 9 53.09 -0.13 9.38
C GLU A 9 51.79 -0.91 9.53
N ILE A 10 50.88 -0.79 8.54
CA ILE A 10 49.65 -1.57 8.49
C ILE A 10 49.98 -3.07 8.39
N LEU A 11 50.87 -3.46 7.49
CA LEU A 11 51.26 -4.87 7.31
C LEU A 11 51.93 -5.44 8.56
N ALA A 12 52.81 -4.68 9.21
CA ALA A 12 53.44 -5.09 10.46
C ALA A 12 52.41 -5.29 11.59
N PHE A 13 51.44 -4.40 11.70
CA PHE A 13 50.35 -4.51 12.68
C PHE A 13 49.46 -5.74 12.41
N CYS A 14 49.09 -5.95 11.14
CA CYS A 14 48.32 -7.10 10.68
C CYS A 14 49.04 -8.44 10.98
N ALA A 15 50.35 -8.51 10.75
CA ALA A 15 51.15 -9.70 11.05
C ALA A 15 51.27 -9.98 12.55
N SER A 16 51.32 -8.92 13.36
CA SER A 16 51.48 -9.02 14.81
C SER A 16 50.18 -9.34 15.55
N ASN A 17 49.02 -9.09 14.92
CA ASN A 17 47.71 -9.19 15.56
C ASN A 17 46.67 -9.88 14.65
N PRO A 18 46.76 -11.19 14.43
CA PRO A 18 45.86 -11.92 13.53
C PRO A 18 44.40 -11.97 14.02
N GLU A 19 44.17 -11.91 15.34
CA GLU A 19 42.82 -11.87 15.91
C GLU A 19 42.09 -10.56 15.59
N VAL A 20 42.82 -9.45 15.58
CA VAL A 20 42.28 -8.13 15.20
C VAL A 20 41.86 -8.14 13.74
N LEU A 21 42.63 -8.80 12.86
CA LEU A 21 42.25 -8.98 11.46
C LEU A 21 40.95 -9.78 11.32
N ALA A 22 40.81 -10.90 12.02
CA ALA A 22 39.60 -11.72 11.99
C ALA A 22 38.37 -10.91 12.47
N TYR A 23 38.54 -10.10 13.52
CA TYR A 23 37.49 -9.22 14.01
C TYR A 23 37.11 -8.12 13.01
N VAL A 24 38.09 -7.48 12.37
CA VAL A 24 37.85 -6.47 11.31
C VAL A 24 37.10 -7.08 10.14
N LEU A 25 37.47 -8.28 9.67
CA LEU A 25 36.74 -8.97 8.60
C LEU A 25 35.29 -9.30 8.97
N SER A 26 35.06 -9.72 10.22
CA SER A 26 33.71 -9.93 10.74
C SER A 26 32.89 -8.63 10.75
N LEU A 27 33.48 -7.52 11.20
CA LEU A 27 32.83 -6.21 11.18
C LEU A 27 32.54 -5.73 9.75
N GLU A 28 33.47 -5.89 8.81
CA GLU A 28 33.23 -5.55 7.40
C GLU A 28 32.06 -6.35 6.82
N SER A 29 31.97 -7.64 7.16
CA SER A 29 30.84 -8.49 6.75
C SER A 29 29.51 -7.99 7.31
N GLN A 30 29.46 -7.66 8.60
CA GLN A 30 28.25 -7.13 9.24
C GLN A 30 27.86 -5.78 8.67
N ILE A 31 28.82 -4.89 8.41
CA ILE A 31 28.57 -3.58 7.78
C ILE A 31 27.98 -3.79 6.38
N LYS A 32 28.53 -4.70 5.57
CA LYS A 32 27.97 -5.00 4.25
C LYS A 32 26.51 -5.49 4.34
N GLU A 33 26.24 -6.47 5.19
CA GLU A 33 24.88 -6.99 5.37
C GLU A 33 23.90 -5.90 5.85
N LEU A 34 24.29 -5.09 6.83
CA LEU A 34 23.46 -4.02 7.36
C LEU A 34 23.23 -2.91 6.33
N THR A 35 24.25 -2.54 5.55
CA THR A 35 24.12 -1.52 4.50
C THR A 35 23.21 -1.98 3.37
N GLU A 36 23.29 -3.24 2.94
CA GLU A 36 22.37 -3.82 1.95
C GLU A 36 20.91 -3.84 2.46
N ARG A 37 20.71 -4.21 3.73
CA ARG A 37 19.39 -4.17 4.36
C ARG A 37 18.85 -2.75 4.44
N LEU A 38 19.67 -1.79 4.85
CA LEU A 38 19.29 -0.37 4.90
C LEU A 38 18.87 0.13 3.53
N GLN A 39 19.68 -0.10 2.48
CA GLN A 39 19.34 0.29 1.11
C GLN A 39 18.00 -0.32 0.65
N THR A 40 17.77 -1.60 0.95
CA THR A 40 16.52 -2.28 0.61
C THR A 40 15.32 -1.67 1.33
N LEU A 41 15.46 -1.35 2.62
CA LEU A 41 14.40 -0.75 3.43
C LEU A 41 14.12 0.70 3.00
N GLU A 42 15.15 1.49 2.75
CA GLU A 42 15.04 2.86 2.24
C GLU A 42 14.35 2.87 0.86
N ALA A 43 14.71 1.96 -0.03
CA ALA A 43 14.05 1.80 -1.32
C ALA A 43 12.56 1.47 -1.17
N ARG A 44 12.20 0.58 -0.22
CA ARG A 44 10.80 0.26 0.08
C ARG A 44 10.04 1.46 0.66
N LEU A 45 10.65 2.22 1.56
CA LEU A 45 10.04 3.41 2.15
C LEU A 45 9.84 4.53 1.12
N ASN A 46 10.71 4.62 0.12
CA ASN A 46 10.59 5.61 -0.95
C ASN A 46 9.60 5.20 -2.05
N GLN A 47 9.07 3.96 -2.05
CA GLN A 47 8.03 3.54 -2.98
C GLN A 47 6.67 4.07 -2.55
N ASN A 48 5.95 4.67 -3.50
CA ASN A 48 4.58 5.13 -3.37
C ASN A 48 3.80 4.92 -4.68
N SER A 49 2.51 5.19 -4.69
CA SER A 49 1.67 5.03 -5.89
C SER A 49 2.11 5.88 -7.08
N ARG A 50 2.89 6.95 -6.87
CA ARG A 50 3.39 7.83 -7.95
C ARG A 50 4.59 7.23 -8.69
N ASN A 51 5.37 6.35 -8.06
CA ASN A 51 6.61 5.80 -8.62
C ASN A 51 6.63 4.26 -8.72
N SER A 52 5.58 3.55 -8.29
CA SER A 52 5.54 2.08 -8.27
C SER A 52 4.41 1.44 -9.08
N SER A 53 3.60 2.23 -9.81
CA SER A 53 2.39 1.77 -10.54
C SER A 53 1.35 1.05 -9.67
N ARG A 54 1.51 1.05 -8.35
CA ARG A 54 0.54 0.54 -7.37
C ARG A 54 -0.58 1.55 -7.13
N PRO A 55 -1.80 1.10 -6.82
CA PRO A 55 -2.89 2.02 -6.55
C PRO A 55 -2.64 2.85 -5.28
N PRO A 56 -3.10 4.11 -5.20
CA PRO A 56 -2.97 4.98 -4.02
C PRO A 56 -3.55 4.40 -2.73
N SER A 57 -4.48 3.44 -2.82
CA SER A 57 -5.02 2.71 -1.68
C SER A 57 -3.93 1.95 -0.90
N THR A 58 -2.89 1.46 -1.59
CA THR A 58 -1.78 0.67 -1.05
C THR A 58 -0.69 1.52 -0.38
N ASP A 59 -0.79 2.85 -0.45
CA ASP A 59 0.13 3.78 0.22
C ASP A 59 -0.17 3.85 1.73
N PHE A 60 0.03 2.75 2.47
CA PHE A 60 -0.24 2.66 3.92
C PHE A 60 0.75 3.48 4.76
N PHE A 61 1.98 3.64 4.29
CA PHE A 61 3.05 4.37 5.00
C PHE A 61 3.15 5.84 4.61
N VAL A 62 2.45 6.28 3.57
CA VAL A 62 2.42 7.69 3.17
C VAL A 62 1.43 8.42 4.05
N LYS A 63 1.94 9.16 5.06
CA LYS A 63 1.12 9.97 5.99
C LYS A 63 0.22 10.97 5.27
N GLU A 64 0.62 11.43 4.09
CA GLU A 64 -0.10 12.41 3.30
C GLU A 64 -0.69 11.75 2.06
N LYS A 65 -1.79 10.98 2.23
CA LYS A 65 -2.61 10.61 1.08
C LYS A 65 -3.20 11.90 0.49
N PRO A 66 -2.90 12.26 -0.77
CA PRO A 66 -3.51 13.43 -1.36
C PRO A 66 -5.02 13.21 -1.43
N ASN A 67 -5.78 14.10 -0.81
CA ASN A 67 -7.24 14.05 -0.90
C ASN A 67 -7.63 14.05 -2.39
N PRO A 68 -8.51 13.13 -2.84
CA PRO A 68 -8.94 13.11 -4.23
C PRO A 68 -9.59 14.46 -4.55
N LYS A 69 -8.88 15.28 -5.32
CA LYS A 69 -9.39 16.57 -5.78
C LYS A 69 -10.35 16.29 -6.93
N SER A 70 -11.64 16.49 -6.67
CA SER A 70 -12.64 16.50 -7.74
C SER A 70 -12.24 17.53 -8.80
N LEU A 71 -12.01 17.06 -10.04
CA LEU A 71 -11.82 17.94 -11.19
C LEU A 71 -13.15 18.53 -11.68
N ARG A 72 -14.28 18.12 -11.09
CA ARG A 72 -15.61 18.57 -11.47
C ARG A 72 -15.78 20.04 -11.10
N LYS A 73 -16.03 20.87 -12.11
CA LYS A 73 -16.50 22.24 -11.89
C LYS A 73 -17.91 22.22 -11.31
N LYS A 74 -18.22 23.15 -10.40
CA LYS A 74 -19.59 23.31 -9.88
C LYS A 74 -20.54 23.56 -11.05
N SER A 75 -21.57 22.74 -11.19
CA SER A 75 -22.56 22.86 -12.27
C SER A 75 -23.50 24.05 -12.07
N GLY A 76 -23.60 24.58 -10.85
CA GLY A 76 -24.57 25.62 -10.47
C GLY A 76 -26.04 25.16 -10.47
N ARG A 77 -26.32 23.94 -10.92
CA ARG A 77 -27.67 23.37 -10.96
C ARG A 77 -28.11 22.90 -9.59
N LYS A 78 -29.37 23.17 -9.24
CA LYS A 78 -29.98 22.64 -8.02
C LYS A 78 -30.06 21.09 -8.09
N PRO A 79 -29.92 20.38 -6.97
CA PRO A 79 -30.18 18.94 -6.92
C PRO A 79 -31.65 18.65 -7.26
N GLY A 80 -31.90 17.61 -8.06
CA GLY A 80 -33.22 17.25 -8.56
C GLY A 80 -33.30 17.20 -10.09
N GLY A 81 -34.51 16.97 -10.61
CA GLY A 81 -34.79 17.07 -12.04
C GLY A 81 -34.52 18.49 -12.56
N GLN A 82 -34.13 18.61 -13.84
CA GLN A 82 -33.99 19.93 -14.45
C GLN A 82 -35.37 20.57 -14.63
N GLU A 83 -35.43 21.90 -14.70
CA GLU A 83 -36.68 22.62 -14.94
C GLU A 83 -37.36 22.08 -16.22
N GLY A 84 -38.62 21.65 -16.10
CA GLY A 84 -39.40 21.03 -17.18
C GLY A 84 -39.37 19.49 -17.21
N HIS A 85 -38.55 18.82 -16.40
CA HIS A 85 -38.67 17.36 -16.26
C HIS A 85 -39.90 16.99 -15.44
N GLN A 86 -40.81 16.23 -16.05
CA GLN A 86 -41.88 15.55 -15.36
C GLN A 86 -41.26 14.52 -14.41
N GLY A 87 -41.60 14.59 -13.12
CA GLY A 87 -41.19 13.58 -12.15
C GLY A 87 -41.94 12.28 -12.39
N ALA A 88 -41.22 11.15 -12.42
CA ALA A 88 -41.82 9.82 -12.42
C ALA A 88 -41.58 9.20 -11.04
N THR A 89 -42.40 9.59 -10.07
CA THR A 89 -42.42 8.92 -8.77
C THR A 89 -43.29 7.68 -8.89
N LEU A 90 -42.73 6.51 -8.63
CA LEU A 90 -43.49 5.25 -8.53
C LEU A 90 -44.42 5.36 -7.32
N GLU A 91 -45.72 5.27 -7.54
CA GLU A 91 -46.71 5.23 -6.47
C GLU A 91 -46.84 3.79 -5.95
N MET A 92 -46.96 3.63 -4.63
CA MET A 92 -47.27 2.32 -4.05
C MET A 92 -48.69 1.93 -4.45
N THR A 93 -48.82 0.85 -5.22
CA THR A 93 -50.11 0.27 -5.62
C THR A 93 -50.42 -0.94 -4.75
N ASN A 94 -51.68 -1.08 -4.34
CA ASN A 94 -52.17 -2.30 -3.68
C ASN A 94 -52.24 -3.50 -4.64
N ASN A 95 -52.33 -3.23 -5.96
CA ASN A 95 -52.47 -4.24 -7.01
C ASN A 95 -51.29 -4.10 -7.98
N PRO A 96 -50.20 -4.87 -7.80
CA PRO A 96 -49.08 -4.89 -8.75
C PRO A 96 -49.43 -5.68 -10.02
N ASP A 97 -48.83 -5.31 -11.16
CA ASP A 97 -49.01 -6.03 -12.43
C ASP A 97 -48.41 -7.45 -12.41
N SER A 98 -47.32 -7.64 -11.65
CA SER A 98 -46.66 -8.93 -11.51
C SER A 98 -46.14 -9.14 -10.08
N ILE A 99 -46.37 -10.32 -9.53
CA ILE A 99 -45.80 -10.77 -8.27
C ILE A 99 -44.84 -11.91 -8.61
N ILE A 100 -43.56 -11.76 -8.25
CA ILE A 100 -42.54 -12.78 -8.42
C ILE A 100 -42.17 -13.29 -7.03
N GLU A 101 -42.46 -14.55 -6.76
CA GLU A 101 -42.10 -15.20 -5.51
C GLU A 101 -40.68 -15.77 -5.61
N HIS A 102 -39.80 -15.32 -4.72
CA HIS A 102 -38.43 -15.83 -4.63
C HIS A 102 -38.33 -16.75 -3.42
N SER A 103 -38.63 -18.03 -3.61
CA SER A 103 -38.40 -19.06 -2.59
C SER A 103 -37.06 -19.76 -2.82
N LEU A 104 -36.34 -20.01 -1.73
CA LEU A 104 -35.17 -20.87 -1.73
C LEU A 104 -35.66 -22.29 -1.47
N SER A 105 -35.24 -23.24 -2.31
CA SER A 105 -35.54 -24.66 -2.09
C SER A 105 -34.64 -25.29 -1.03
N CYS A 106 -33.44 -24.71 -0.83
CA CYS A 106 -32.45 -25.19 0.12
C CYS A 106 -31.68 -24.04 0.78
N CYS A 107 -31.24 -24.25 2.01
CA CYS A 107 -30.36 -23.32 2.72
C CYS A 107 -28.98 -23.24 2.05
N GLU A 108 -28.49 -22.05 1.73
CA GLU A 108 -27.17 -21.84 1.11
C GLU A 108 -25.99 -22.25 2.01
N GLU A 109 -26.16 -22.21 3.33
CA GLU A 109 -25.09 -22.56 4.27
C GLU A 109 -25.01 -24.06 4.59
N CYS A 110 -26.15 -24.76 4.64
CA CYS A 110 -26.18 -26.16 5.09
C CYS A 110 -26.82 -27.15 4.10
N GLY A 111 -27.35 -26.70 2.97
CA GLY A 111 -27.90 -27.53 1.89
C GLY A 111 -29.17 -28.30 2.24
N ARG A 112 -29.76 -28.08 3.42
CA ARG A 112 -31.01 -28.71 3.83
C ARG A 112 -32.20 -28.07 3.14
N THR A 113 -33.19 -28.89 2.78
CA THR A 113 -34.46 -28.45 2.21
C THR A 113 -35.20 -27.54 3.20
N LEU A 114 -35.82 -26.48 2.70
CA LEU A 114 -36.58 -25.49 3.50
C LEU A 114 -38.09 -25.80 3.56
N GLU A 115 -38.45 -27.06 3.34
CA GLU A 115 -39.81 -27.59 3.51
C GLU A 115 -40.28 -27.60 4.97
#